data_AF-A0A435B0P4-F1
#
_entry.id   AF-A0A435B0P4-F1
#
_cell.length_a   1.000
_cell.length_b   1.000
_cell.length_c   1.000
_cell.angle_alpha   90.00
_cell.angle_beta   90.00
_cell.angle_gamma   90.00
#
_symmetry.space_group_name_H-M   'P 1'
#
loop_
_entity.id
_entity.type
_entity.pdbx_description
1 polymer ?
#
loop_
_entity_poly.entity_id
_entity_poly.type
_entity_poly.pdbx_seq_one_letter_code
_entity_poly.pdbx_strand_id
1 'polypeptide(L)'
;MAMIWALLKESATGFVNDNALSRGAALAFYAATSLAPILLIVVAISGIVVGHQAAELALSAQISGLMGAQSAELFRATLESASNQTSGTWAAIVGLVTLLATASGVFGEMQLALNTIWKVEPTDTSLSRIVRARAASLGLVAALGFLLLVSLIASAAISALAATLNAYLPFGEAIASVL
;
A
#
# COMPACT_ATOMS: atom_id res chain seq x y z
N MET A 1 28.47 -10.06 -31.10
CA MET A 1 27.63 -8.89 -31.44
C MET A 1 26.24 -9.29 -31.93
N ALA A 2 26.11 -10.11 -32.98
CA ALA A 2 24.82 -10.51 -33.55
C ALA A 2 23.86 -11.22 -32.57
N MET A 3 24.39 -12.05 -31.67
CA MET A 3 23.58 -12.78 -30.67
C MET A 3 22.96 -11.85 -29.61
N ILE A 4 23.70 -10.84 -29.14
CA ILE A 4 23.20 -9.85 -28.18
C ILE A 4 22.10 -9.01 -28.83
N TRP A 5 22.28 -8.66 -30.10
CA TRP A 5 21.28 -7.93 -30.88
C TRP A 5 20.00 -8.75 -31.09
N ALA A 6 20.13 -10.05 -31.40
CA ALA A 6 19.00 -10.95 -31.53
C ALA A 6 18.22 -11.08 -30.21
N LEU A 7 18.91 -11.29 -29.08
CA LEU A 7 18.29 -11.39 -27.75
C LEU A 7 17.59 -10.09 -27.33
N LEU A 8 18.19 -8.92 -27.61
CA LEU A 8 17.55 -7.62 -27.37
C LEU A 8 16.29 -7.46 -28.20
N LYS A 9 16.34 -7.81 -29.49
CA LYS A 9 15.18 -7.73 -30.38
C LYS A 9 14.07 -8.67 -29.96
N GLU A 10 14.40 -9.89 -29.56
CA GLU A 10 13.45 -10.91 -29.09
C GLU A 10 12.84 -10.53 -27.74
N SER A 11 13.62 -9.98 -26.82
CA SER A 11 13.11 -9.47 -25.53
C SER A 11 12.18 -8.27 -25.73
N ALA A 12 12.53 -7.33 -26.61
CA ALA A 12 11.70 -6.16 -26.90
C ALA A 12 10.39 -6.55 -27.60
N THR A 13 10.44 -7.48 -28.56
CA THR A 13 9.22 -8.00 -29.21
C THR A 13 8.37 -8.83 -28.26
N GLY A 14 8.98 -9.65 -27.39
CA GLY A 14 8.29 -10.35 -26.32
C GLY A 14 7.58 -9.39 -25.36
N PHE A 15 8.27 -8.36 -24.89
CA PHE A 15 7.71 -7.34 -23.99
C PHE A 15 6.49 -6.61 -24.59
N VAL A 16 6.54 -6.30 -25.89
CA VAL A 16 5.41 -5.70 -26.62
C VAL A 16 4.27 -6.71 -26.82
N ASN A 17 4.58 -7.92 -27.28
CA ASN A 17 3.59 -8.98 -27.52
C ASN A 17 2.85 -9.38 -26.23
N ASP A 18 3.55 -9.37 -25.10
CA ASP A 18 2.98 -9.70 -23.79
C ASP A 18 2.13 -8.57 -23.20
N ASN A 19 1.97 -7.44 -23.92
CA ASN A 19 1.27 -6.24 -23.47
C ASN A 19 1.80 -5.72 -22.12
N ALA A 20 3.10 -5.87 -21.87
CA ALA A 20 3.70 -5.55 -20.58
C ALA A 20 3.51 -4.07 -20.18
N LEU A 21 3.51 -3.14 -21.15
CA LEU A 21 3.19 -1.73 -20.91
C LEU A 21 1.75 -1.54 -20.43
N SER A 22 0.78 -2.11 -21.13
CA SER A 22 -0.64 -2.01 -20.79
C SER A 22 -0.94 -2.65 -19.43
N ARG A 23 -0.30 -3.79 -19.14
CA ARG A 23 -0.41 -4.50 -17.85
C ARG A 23 0.26 -3.72 -16.72
N GLY A 24 1.43 -3.14 -16.96
CA GLY A 24 2.11 -2.25 -16.02
C GLY A 24 1.30 -0.98 -15.73
N ALA A 25 0.70 -0.38 -16.76
CA ALA A 25 -0.20 0.76 -16.61
C ALA A 25 -1.45 0.41 -15.80
N ALA A 26 -2.04 -0.76 -16.04
CA ALA A 26 -3.16 -1.26 -15.23
C ALA A 26 -2.75 -1.43 -13.76
N LEU A 27 -1.60 -2.04 -13.48
CA LEU A 27 -1.08 -2.18 -12.11
C LEU A 27 -0.85 -0.84 -11.42
N ALA A 28 -0.25 0.12 -12.12
CA ALA A 28 -0.03 1.46 -11.59
C ALA A 28 -1.36 2.17 -11.30
N PHE A 29 -2.34 2.09 -12.20
CA PHE A 29 -3.68 2.63 -11.99
C PHE A 29 -4.35 1.99 -10.78
N TYR A 30 -4.31 0.66 -10.66
CA TYR A 30 -4.87 -0.05 -9.52
C TYR A 30 -4.19 0.33 -8.19
N ALA A 31 -2.86 0.44 -8.17
CA ALA A 31 -2.13 0.88 -6.98
C ALA A 31 -2.51 2.30 -6.57
N ALA A 32 -2.57 3.23 -7.53
CA ALA A 32 -2.95 4.61 -7.29
C ALA A 32 -4.40 4.73 -6.80
N THR A 33 -5.34 4.04 -7.44
CA THR A 33 -6.77 4.08 -7.06
C THR A 33 -7.04 3.36 -5.73
N SER A 34 -6.23 2.34 -5.37
CA SER A 34 -6.38 1.62 -4.09
C SER A 34 -5.80 2.39 -2.89
N LEU A 35 -5.01 3.45 -3.13
CA LEU A 35 -4.39 4.24 -2.06
C LEU A 35 -5.44 4.79 -1.10
N ALA A 36 -6.46 5.47 -1.62
CA ALA A 36 -7.53 6.08 -0.84
C ALA A 36 -8.22 5.11 0.14
N PRO A 37 -8.76 3.96 -0.30
CA PRO A 37 -9.42 3.04 0.61
C PRO A 37 -8.46 2.31 1.57
N ILE A 38 -7.22 2.01 1.18
CA ILE A 38 -6.24 1.43 2.11
C ILE A 38 -5.95 2.42 3.24
N LEU A 39 -5.78 3.70 2.91
CA LEU A 39 -5.51 4.75 3.89
C LEU A 39 -6.69 4.92 4.86
N LEU A 40 -7.92 4.89 4.37
CA LEU A 40 -9.11 4.90 5.24
C LEU A 40 -9.09 3.77 6.25
N ILE A 41 -8.75 2.55 5.83
CA ILE A 41 -8.67 1.39 6.73
C ILE A 41 -7.58 1.62 7.78
N VAL A 42 -6.40 2.11 7.38
CA VAL A 42 -5.29 2.40 8.30
C VAL A 42 -5.67 3.48 9.32
N VAL A 43 -6.32 4.56 8.89
CA VAL A 43 -6.78 5.64 9.78
C VAL A 43 -7.91 5.16 10.69
N ALA A 44 -8.84 4.34 10.19
CA ALA A 44 -9.90 3.76 11.01
C ALA A 44 -9.34 2.85 12.12
N ILE A 45 -8.42 1.95 11.78
CA ILE A 45 -7.79 1.05 12.76
C ILE A 45 -6.96 1.84 13.77
N SER A 46 -6.15 2.78 13.30
CA SER A 46 -5.31 3.61 14.17
C SER A 46 -6.17 4.52 15.08
N GLY A 47 -7.28 5.03 14.55
CA GLY A 47 -8.23 5.86 15.28
C GLY A 47 -8.90 5.14 16.45
N ILE A 48 -9.05 3.81 16.39
CA ILE A 48 -9.55 3.00 17.52
C ILE A 48 -8.54 3.01 18.70
N VAL A 49 -7.24 3.11 18.41
CA VAL A 49 -6.18 3.00 19.43
C VAL A 49 -5.79 4.37 19.99
N VAL A 50 -5.58 5.37 19.12
CA VAL A 50 -5.04 6.70 19.48
C VAL A 50 -6.00 7.87 19.23
N GLY A 51 -7.18 7.61 18.67
CA GLY A 51 -8.13 8.65 18.26
C GLY A 51 -7.93 9.11 16.81
N HIS A 52 -9.03 9.44 16.11
CA HIS A 52 -9.04 9.68 14.66
C HIS A 52 -8.14 10.84 14.23
N GLN A 53 -8.20 11.97 14.95
CA GLN A 53 -7.38 13.16 14.66
C GLN A 53 -5.88 12.91 14.90
N ALA A 54 -5.51 12.17 15.94
CA ALA A 54 -4.11 11.84 16.21
C ALA A 54 -3.54 10.88 15.16
N ALA A 55 -4.33 9.90 14.72
CA ALA A 55 -3.96 8.97 13.66
C ALA A 55 -3.72 9.69 12.32
N GLU A 56 -4.63 10.58 11.91
CA GLU A 56 -4.52 11.37 10.69
C GLU A 56 -3.28 12.28 10.71
N LEU A 57 -3.05 12.97 11.83
CA LEU A 57 -1.89 13.86 11.97
C LEU A 57 -0.57 13.09 11.87
N ALA A 58 -0.46 11.95 12.58
CA ALA A 58 0.72 11.10 12.56
C ALA A 58 1.03 10.51 11.18
N LEU A 59 0.00 10.04 10.46
CA LEU A 59 0.18 9.53 9.10
C LEU A 59 0.59 10.64 8.13
N SER A 60 -0.02 11.82 8.24
CA SER A 60 0.34 12.97 7.39
C SER A 60 1.79 13.41 7.59
N ALA A 61 2.29 13.37 8.84
CA ALA A 61 3.67 13.70 9.17
C ALA A 61 4.66 12.67 8.59
N GLN A 62 4.34 11.37 8.65
CA GLN A 62 5.17 10.34 8.02
C GLN A 62 5.21 10.45 6.49
N ILE A 63 4.06 10.62 5.85
CA ILE A 63 4.00 10.77 4.39
C ILE A 63 4.75 12.03 3.95
N SER A 64 4.62 13.14 4.69
CA SER A 64 5.39 14.36 4.45
C SER A 64 6.89 14.11 4.55
N GLY A 65 7.33 13.36 5.56
CA GLY A 65 8.74 13.05 5.80
C GLY A 65 9.36 12.16 4.72
N LEU A 66 8.57 11.26 4.12
CA LEU A 66 9.06 10.32 3.10
C LEU A 66 8.94 10.88 1.67
N MET A 67 7.86 11.60 1.36
CA MET A 67 7.48 11.95 -0.01
C MET A 67 7.32 13.46 -0.25
N GLY A 68 7.66 14.29 0.75
CA GLY A 68 7.53 15.75 0.69
C GLY A 68 6.12 16.27 0.92
N ALA A 69 6.00 17.59 1.12
CA ALA A 69 4.75 18.26 1.50
C ALA A 69 3.62 18.07 0.46
N GLN A 70 3.96 18.01 -0.83
CA GLN A 70 2.97 17.90 -1.91
C GLN A 70 2.22 16.55 -1.89
N SER A 71 2.89 15.48 -1.50
CA SER A 71 2.29 14.14 -1.35
C SER A 71 1.39 14.08 -0.11
N ALA A 72 1.72 14.84 0.94
CA ALA A 72 0.90 14.95 2.14
C ALA A 72 -0.38 15.77 1.92
N GLU A 73 -0.34 16.77 1.03
CA GLU A 73 -1.53 17.52 0.59
C GLU A 73 -2.51 16.58 -0.14
N LEU A 74 -2.00 15.79 -1.10
CA LEU A 74 -2.77 14.76 -1.80
C LEU A 74 -3.37 13.74 -0.82
N PHE A 75 -2.59 13.34 0.19
CA PHE A 75 -3.05 12.46 1.25
C PHE A 75 -4.24 13.05 2.02
N ARG A 76 -4.13 14.30 2.49
CA ARG A 76 -5.21 14.99 3.23
C ARG A 76 -6.46 15.15 2.38
N ALA A 77 -6.32 15.63 1.14
CA ALA A 77 -7.45 15.81 0.23
C ALA A 77 -8.19 14.48 -0.04
N THR A 78 -7.44 13.39 -0.16
CA THR A 78 -8.01 12.05 -0.35
C THR A 78 -8.77 11.58 0.88
N LEU A 79 -8.22 11.80 2.07
CA LEU A 79 -8.85 11.41 3.32
C LEU A 79 -10.10 12.23 3.62
N GLU A 80 -10.06 13.55 3.39
CA GLU A 80 -11.20 14.47 3.56
C GLU A 80 -12.34 14.16 2.58
N SER A 81 -12.01 13.83 1.33
CA SER A 81 -13.01 13.39 0.34
C SER A 81 -13.70 12.09 0.76
N ALA A 82 -12.96 11.20 1.42
CA ALA A 82 -13.46 9.91 1.82
C ALA A 82 -14.18 9.91 3.19
N SER A 83 -13.81 10.81 4.12
CA SER A 83 -14.48 10.95 5.42
C SER A 83 -15.85 11.63 5.32
N ASN A 84 -16.09 12.42 4.27
CA ASN A 84 -17.37 13.08 4.01
C ASN A 84 -18.48 12.13 3.49
N GLN A 85 -18.17 10.86 3.19
CA GLN A 85 -19.16 9.89 2.70
C GLN A 85 -19.80 9.10 3.86
N THR A 86 -20.99 9.57 4.24
CA THR A 86 -22.13 8.84 4.85
C THR A 86 -21.82 7.98 6.10
N SER A 87 -22.06 8.59 7.27
CA SER A 87 -21.86 8.09 8.63
C SER A 87 -22.85 7.01 9.12
N GLY A 88 -23.12 5.98 8.32
CA GLY A 88 -23.98 4.85 8.72
C GLY A 88 -23.21 3.54 8.83
N THR A 89 -23.38 2.79 9.94
CA THR A 89 -22.79 1.43 10.10
C THR A 89 -23.13 0.52 8.92
N TRP A 90 -24.34 0.63 8.37
CA TRP A 90 -24.76 -0.10 7.16
C TRP A 90 -24.03 0.34 5.89
N ALA A 91 -23.80 1.64 5.71
CA ALA A 91 -23.03 2.17 4.57
C ALA A 91 -21.57 1.72 4.65
N ALA A 92 -20.99 1.68 5.86
CA ALA A 92 -19.64 1.17 6.08
C ALA A 92 -19.52 -0.32 5.74
N ILE A 93 -20.50 -1.15 6.13
CA ILE A 93 -20.52 -2.59 5.79
C ILE A 93 -20.62 -2.78 4.28
N VAL A 94 -21.57 -2.11 3.62
CA VAL A 94 -21.76 -2.22 2.16
C VAL A 94 -20.53 -1.70 1.42
N GLY A 95 -19.95 -0.59 1.86
CA GLY A 95 -18.71 -0.04 1.30
C GLY A 95 -17.53 -1.01 1.45
N LEU A 96 -17.37 -1.63 2.63
CA LEU A 96 -16.33 -2.62 2.87
C LEU A 96 -16.51 -3.87 1.99
N VAL A 97 -17.73 -4.40 1.88
CA VAL A 97 -18.00 -5.57 1.03
C VAL A 97 -17.76 -5.24 -0.45
N THR A 98 -18.23 -4.08 -0.90
CA THR A 98 -18.00 -3.60 -2.28
C THR A 98 -16.51 -3.44 -2.53
N LEU A 99 -15.78 -2.81 -1.61
CA LEU A 99 -14.32 -2.68 -1.69
C LEU A 99 -13.63 -4.03 -1.85
N LEU A 100 -13.94 -4.99 -0.96
CA LEU A 100 -13.34 -6.31 -0.98
C LEU A 100 -13.65 -7.06 -2.28
N ALA A 101 -14.88 -6.93 -2.80
CA ALA A 101 -15.28 -7.53 -4.06
C ALA A 101 -14.52 -6.91 -5.25
N THR A 102 -14.45 -5.58 -5.33
CA THR A 102 -13.75 -4.87 -6.43
C THR A 102 -12.25 -5.15 -6.37
N ALA A 103 -11.63 -5.07 -5.18
CA ALA A 103 -10.22 -5.38 -4.98
C ALA A 103 -9.92 -6.84 -5.37
N SER A 104 -10.79 -7.79 -4.98
CA SER A 104 -10.64 -9.18 -5.39
C SER A 104 -10.78 -9.36 -6.91
N GLY A 105 -11.70 -8.67 -7.58
CA GLY A 105 -11.78 -8.69 -9.05
C GLY A 105 -10.44 -8.29 -9.70
N VAL A 106 -9.85 -7.19 -9.24
CA VAL A 106 -8.58 -6.66 -9.72
C VAL A 106 -7.41 -7.64 -9.56
N PHE A 107 -7.26 -8.25 -8.37
CA PHE A 107 -6.22 -9.25 -8.15
C PHE A 107 -6.38 -10.49 -9.06
N GLY A 108 -7.60 -10.80 -9.48
CA GLY A 108 -7.87 -11.88 -10.43
C GLY A 108 -7.35 -11.56 -11.83
N GLU A 109 -7.66 -10.35 -12.30
CA GLU A 109 -7.13 -9.83 -13.56
C GLU A 109 -5.61 -9.73 -13.55
N MET A 110 -5.00 -9.33 -12.42
CA MET A 110 -3.54 -9.34 -12.28
C MET A 110 -2.96 -10.75 -12.41
N GLN A 111 -3.55 -11.74 -11.75
CA GLN A 111 -3.08 -13.13 -11.84
C GLN A 111 -3.24 -13.69 -13.26
N LEU A 112 -4.37 -13.41 -13.92
CA LEU A 112 -4.58 -13.75 -15.32
C LEU A 112 -3.55 -13.10 -16.23
N ALA A 113 -3.25 -11.83 -15.99
CA ALA A 113 -2.24 -11.09 -16.73
C ALA A 113 -0.84 -11.69 -16.60
N LEU A 114 -0.44 -12.02 -15.37
CA LEU A 114 0.84 -12.66 -15.08
C LEU A 114 0.93 -14.08 -15.65
N ASN A 115 -0.13 -14.88 -15.50
CA ASN A 115 -0.19 -16.21 -16.08
C ASN A 115 -0.12 -16.17 -17.61
N THR A 116 -0.69 -15.13 -18.24
CA THR A 116 -0.59 -14.91 -19.69
C THR A 116 0.83 -14.54 -20.11
N ILE A 117 1.49 -13.61 -19.39
CA ILE A 117 2.89 -13.22 -19.65
C ILE A 117 3.81 -14.45 -19.52
N TRP A 118 3.64 -15.24 -18.46
CA TRP A 118 4.45 -16.43 -18.21
C TRP A 118 4.00 -17.68 -18.99
N LYS A 119 3.02 -17.55 -19.90
CA LYS A 119 2.48 -18.65 -20.73
C LYS A 119 2.13 -19.90 -19.90
N VAL A 120 1.61 -19.69 -18.70
CA VAL A 120 1.12 -20.76 -17.84
C VAL A 120 -0.20 -21.25 -18.44
N GLU A 121 -0.22 -22.49 -18.93
CA GLU A 121 -1.44 -23.09 -19.50
C GLU A 121 -2.55 -23.13 -18.44
N PRO A 122 -3.78 -22.70 -18.78
CA PRO A 122 -4.90 -22.75 -17.87
C PRO A 122 -5.27 -24.21 -17.60
N THR A 123 -4.73 -24.78 -16.51
CA THR A 123 -5.17 -26.08 -16.00
C THR A 123 -6.44 -25.86 -15.19
N ASP A 124 -7.56 -26.38 -15.70
CA ASP A 124 -8.91 -26.47 -15.10
C ASP A 124 -9.23 -25.58 -13.89
N THR A 125 -10.23 -24.71 -14.09
CA THR A 125 -10.85 -23.80 -13.12
C THR A 125 -11.59 -24.55 -12.00
N SER A 126 -10.86 -25.27 -11.15
CA SER A 126 -11.40 -25.73 -9.88
C SER A 126 -11.49 -24.55 -8.91
N LEU A 127 -12.70 -24.24 -8.43
CA LEU A 127 -12.98 -23.25 -7.39
C LEU A 127 -12.02 -23.36 -6.19
N SER A 128 -11.63 -24.58 -5.82
CA SER A 128 -10.69 -24.83 -4.72
C SER A 128 -9.27 -24.27 -4.97
N ARG A 129 -8.79 -24.31 -6.21
CA ARG A 129 -7.47 -23.80 -6.59
C ARG A 129 -7.49 -22.27 -6.69
N ILE A 130 -8.59 -21.68 -7.14
CA ILE A 130 -8.79 -20.21 -7.10
C ILE A 130 -8.77 -19.74 -5.65
N VAL A 131 -9.57 -20.36 -4.76
CA VAL A 131 -9.58 -20.00 -3.33
C VAL A 131 -8.19 -20.17 -2.70
N ARG A 132 -7.46 -21.23 -3.03
CA ARG A 132 -6.10 -21.47 -2.49
C ARG A 132 -5.06 -20.49 -3.03
N ALA A 133 -5.12 -20.13 -4.31
CA ALA A 133 -4.27 -19.11 -4.91
C ALA A 133 -4.56 -17.72 -4.31
N ARG A 134 -5.84 -17.39 -4.11
CA ARG A 134 -6.27 -16.17 -3.41
C ARG A 134 -5.78 -16.16 -1.97
N ALA A 135 -5.96 -17.25 -1.23
CA ALA A 135 -5.49 -17.38 0.15
C ALA A 135 -3.96 -17.23 0.27
N ALA A 136 -3.19 -17.78 -0.67
CA ALA A 136 -1.74 -17.61 -0.69
C ALA A 136 -1.34 -16.15 -0.98
N SER A 137 -1.97 -15.49 -1.97
CA SER A 137 -1.71 -14.07 -2.25
C SER A 137 -2.14 -13.16 -1.11
N LEU A 138 -3.30 -13.41 -0.49
CA LEU A 138 -3.79 -12.67 0.67
C LEU A 138 -2.89 -12.90 1.88
N GLY A 139 -2.39 -14.13 2.07
CA GLY A 139 -1.43 -14.46 3.12
C GLY A 139 -0.10 -13.70 2.95
N LEU A 140 0.42 -13.60 1.72
CA LEU A 140 1.62 -12.83 1.43
C LEU A 140 1.40 -11.33 1.69
N VAL A 141 0.29 -10.76 1.21
CA VAL A 141 -0.07 -9.35 1.45
C VAL A 141 -0.27 -9.09 2.94
N ALA A 142 -0.96 -9.98 3.66
CA ALA A 142 -1.16 -9.89 5.10
C ALA A 142 0.16 -9.97 5.87
N ALA A 143 1.08 -10.86 5.46
CA ALA A 143 2.40 -10.97 6.07
C ALA A 143 3.24 -9.70 5.84
N LEU A 144 3.25 -9.16 4.62
CA LEU A 144 3.94 -7.91 4.31
C LEU A 144 3.33 -6.71 5.04
N GLY A 145 2.00 -6.62 5.08
CA GLY A 145 1.28 -5.61 5.84
C GLY A 145 1.57 -5.70 7.34
N PHE A 146 1.59 -6.92 7.90
CA PHE A 146 1.96 -7.16 9.29
C PHE A 146 3.40 -6.73 9.58
N LEU A 147 4.36 -7.10 8.72
CA LEU A 147 5.75 -6.66 8.87
C LEU A 147 5.88 -5.13 8.83
N LEU A 148 5.15 -4.46 7.93
CA LEU A 148 5.09 -3.00 7.88
C LEU A 148 4.51 -2.40 9.16
N LEU A 149 3.41 -2.94 9.67
CA LEU A 149 2.80 -2.48 10.93
C LEU A 149 3.77 -2.66 12.11
N VAL A 150 4.46 -3.80 12.20
CA VAL A 150 5.47 -4.03 13.23
C VAL A 150 6.60 -3.01 13.12
N SER A 151 7.09 -2.74 11.90
CA SER A 151 8.11 -1.72 11.66
C SER A 151 7.65 -0.32 12.08
N LEU A 152 6.38 0.02 11.80
CA LEU A 152 5.79 1.30 12.16
C LEU A 152 5.71 1.47 13.68
N ILE A 153 5.21 0.45 14.38
CA ILE A 153 5.10 0.44 15.84
C ILE A 153 6.48 0.53 16.46
N ALA A 154 7.46 -0.21 15.94
CA ALA A 154 8.85 -0.12 16.40
C ALA A 154 9.42 1.30 16.21
N SER A 155 9.20 1.92 15.04
CA SER A 155 9.65 3.29 14.77
C SER A 155 8.98 4.30 15.71
N ALA A 156 7.67 4.18 15.93
CA ALA A 156 6.93 5.06 16.84
C ALA A 156 7.41 4.91 18.29
N ALA A 157 7.66 3.67 18.74
CA ALA A 157 8.21 3.39 20.06
C ALA A 157 9.61 3.99 20.24
N ILE A 158 10.48 3.87 19.23
CA ILE A 158 11.81 4.49 19.24
C ILE A 158 11.69 6.02 19.29
N SER A 159 10.83 6.62 18.48
CA SER A 159 10.60 8.07 18.49
C SER A 159 10.04 8.57 19.82
N ALA A 160 9.11 7.84 20.43
CA ALA A 160 8.56 8.18 21.75
C ALA A 160 9.62 8.07 22.86
N LEU A 161 10.45 7.02 22.82
CA LEU A 161 11.57 6.86 23.75
C LEU A 161 12.60 7.98 23.57
N ALA A 162 12.93 8.33 22.33
CA ALA A 162 13.84 9.43 22.01
C ALA A 162 13.30 10.78 22.51
N ALA A 163 12.01 11.05 22.31
CA ALA A 163 11.36 12.27 22.82
C ALA A 163 11.40 12.34 24.35
N THR A 164 11.17 11.21 25.03
CA THR A 164 11.23 11.13 26.50
C THR A 164 12.66 11.35 27.01
N LEU A 165 13.65 10.70 26.39
CA LEU A 165 15.06 10.89 26.73
C LEU A 165 15.52 12.33 26.49
N ASN A 166 15.10 12.95 25.39
CA ASN A 166 15.43 14.35 25.08
C ASN A 166 14.78 15.33 26.06
N ALA A 167 13.60 15.01 26.59
CA ALA A 167 12.94 15.82 27.62
C ALA A 167 13.66 15.77 28.99
N TYR A 168 14.37 14.67 29.29
CA TYR A 168 15.09 14.49 30.57
C TYR A 168 16.61 14.75 30.48
N LEU A 169 17.18 14.85 29.28
CA LEU A 169 18.62 15.07 29.08
C LEU A 169 18.91 16.47 28.54
N PRO A 170 19.30 17.44 29.40
CA PRO A 170 19.69 18.80 29.02
C PRO A 170 21.09 18.86 28.35
N PHE A 171 21.43 17.88 27.49
CA PHE A 171 22.70 17.89 26.76
C PHE A 171 22.69 18.87 25.57
N GLY A 172 21.51 19.34 25.13
CA GLY A 172 21.38 20.35 24.09
C GLY A 172 21.86 21.74 24.52
N GLU A 173 21.52 22.17 25.74
CA GLU A 173 21.98 23.48 26.27
C GLU A 173 23.47 23.46 26.62
N ALA A 174 24.00 22.33 27.12
CA ALA A 174 25.41 22.21 27.49
C ALA A 174 26.37 22.25 26.28
N ILE A 175 25.93 21.75 25.11
CA ILE A 175 26.74 21.80 23.88
C ILE A 175 26.59 23.18 23.21
N ALA A 176 25.41 23.81 23.26
CA ALA A 176 25.18 25.15 22.73
C ALA A 176 25.83 26.28 23.55
N SER A 177 26.15 26.06 24.83
CA SER A 177 26.89 27.04 25.64
C SER A 177 28.41 26.95 25.49
N VAL A 178 28.92 25.88 24.86
CA VAL A 178 30.37 25.63 24.70
C VAL A 178 30.84 25.85 23.25
N LEU A 179 29.91 25.91 22.29
CA LEU A 179 30.16 26.24 20.88
C LEU A 179 29.78 27.70 20.58
#